data_AF-A0A2K9D726-F1
#
_entry.id   AF-A0A2K9D726-F1
#
_cell.length_a   1.000
_cell.length_b   1.000
_cell.length_c   1.000
_cell.angle_alpha   90.00
_cell.angle_beta   90.00
_cell.angle_gamma   90.00
#
_symmetry.space_group_name_H-M   'P 1'
#
loop_
_entity.id
_entity.type
_entity.pdbx_description
1 polymer ?
#
loop_
_entity_poly.entity_id
_entity_poly.type
_entity_poly.pdbx_seq_one_letter_code
_entity_poly.pdbx_strand_id
1 'polypeptide(L)'
;MEHAGLAGKRPKHLSTDRDTALARIDHQWQAKLDLLGVLASWRTVTAEQFAALTDRHLSDSHVSRALGDMFALDLIDTGSLWMPGASGDAAVRARMLRPSASHAFDQLMKPRMTYSEWVSVTAGEKFLTGGQYDRHNVLTTELILRVAELLPVATALGERQSLMRDIAYTATGADVPPALANSQKAGDAVIVRGDGVRIVVEMTASWSKAAEQKAFLWAEAMERRPLDDAGFIVVFVVADRTNAGRGSRRSLDAEVRKGISRATRFRPGSIHNRTAGRMLVVDWRDWFPARHEVSDEFLFLSAQRPTGPAGGWEDVSLLDGSAIRPPQRMYAPTAVAHYAAGLRLVPHQLRRGRQPRNLSDITLQRFGFKEPPHLILDPASGAPRDNADRGYGATAATKVPERLVF
;
A
#
# COMPACT_ATOMS: atom_id res chain seq x y z
N MET A 1 5.30 3.31 -35.12
CA MET A 1 4.18 2.57 -34.50
C MET A 1 2.91 3.31 -34.86
N GLU A 2 2.28 2.87 -35.94
CA GLU A 2 1.04 3.44 -36.45
C GLU A 2 -0.14 3.13 -35.53
N HIS A 3 -0.96 4.15 -35.41
CA HIS A 3 -2.23 4.30 -34.72
C HIS A 3 -3.15 3.07 -34.70
N ALA A 4 -3.34 2.50 -33.50
CA ALA A 4 -4.62 1.88 -33.14
C ALA A 4 -5.58 3.00 -32.71
N GLY A 5 -6.73 3.07 -33.38
CA GLY A 5 -7.63 4.21 -33.40
C GLY A 5 -8.20 4.67 -32.06
N LEU A 6 -8.05 5.95 -31.78
CA LEU A 6 -9.07 6.80 -31.18
C LEU A 6 -9.12 8.08 -32.02
N ALA A 7 -10.18 8.21 -32.83
CA ALA A 7 -10.46 9.40 -33.63
C ALA A 7 -10.95 10.55 -32.74
N GLY A 8 -10.09 11.01 -31.84
CA GLY A 8 -10.32 12.17 -30.97
C GLY A 8 -9.01 12.91 -30.78
N LYS A 9 -9.03 14.25 -30.83
CA LYS A 9 -7.86 15.06 -30.46
C LYS A 9 -7.44 14.70 -29.04
N ARG A 10 -6.16 14.32 -28.86
CA ARG A 10 -5.54 14.10 -27.54
C ARG A 10 -5.86 15.31 -26.66
N PRO A 11 -6.36 15.13 -25.42
CA PRO A 11 -6.66 16.26 -24.54
C PRO A 11 -5.44 17.17 -24.39
N LYS A 12 -5.63 18.50 -24.37
CA LYS A 12 -4.53 19.50 -24.34
C LYS A 12 -3.55 19.29 -23.18
N HIS A 13 -4.02 18.81 -22.04
CA HIS A 13 -3.16 18.53 -20.88
C HIS A 13 -2.30 17.27 -21.02
N LEU A 14 -2.52 16.47 -22.07
CA LEU A 14 -1.75 15.27 -22.43
C LEU A 14 -1.01 15.44 -23.76
N SER A 15 -1.02 16.63 -24.36
CA SER A 15 -0.42 16.89 -25.67
C SER A 15 1.07 17.20 -25.61
N THR A 16 1.71 17.08 -24.44
CA THR A 16 3.15 17.25 -24.28
C THR A 16 3.88 16.21 -25.14
N ASP A 17 4.88 16.66 -25.91
CA ASP A 17 5.76 15.77 -26.65
C ASP A 17 6.84 15.17 -25.72
N ARG A 18 7.40 14.03 -26.13
CA ARG A 18 8.34 13.27 -25.30
C ARG A 18 9.61 14.04 -24.98
N ASP A 19 10.16 14.80 -25.93
CA ASP A 19 11.43 15.51 -25.76
C ASP A 19 11.28 16.68 -24.79
N THR A 20 10.18 17.44 -24.89
CA THR A 20 9.82 18.47 -23.92
C THR A 20 9.61 17.88 -22.52
N ALA A 21 8.93 16.74 -22.41
CA ALA A 21 8.71 16.08 -21.13
C ALA A 21 10.04 15.59 -20.52
N LEU A 22 10.96 15.07 -21.34
CA LEU A 22 12.27 14.61 -20.91
C LEU A 22 13.15 15.79 -20.44
N ALA A 23 13.15 16.90 -21.18
CA ALA A 23 13.85 18.12 -20.78
C ALA A 23 13.34 18.70 -19.44
N ARG A 24 12.10 18.38 -19.06
CA ARG A 24 11.46 18.79 -17.81
C ARG A 24 11.38 17.69 -16.78
N ILE A 25 12.11 16.59 -16.93
CA ILE A 25 11.96 15.41 -16.06
C ILE A 25 12.11 15.75 -14.56
N ASP A 26 13.00 16.67 -14.22
CA ASP A 26 13.26 17.11 -12.84
C ASP A 26 12.33 18.25 -12.38
N HIS A 27 11.53 18.83 -13.28
CA HIS A 27 10.55 19.85 -12.93
C HIS A 27 9.33 19.21 -12.24
N GLN A 28 8.69 19.96 -11.33
CA GLN A 28 7.52 19.50 -10.58
C GLN A 28 7.79 18.17 -9.85
N TRP A 29 9.03 17.97 -9.40
CA TRP A 29 9.53 16.71 -8.86
C TRP A 29 8.63 16.15 -7.76
N GLN A 30 8.20 16.98 -6.81
CA GLN A 30 7.31 16.57 -5.72
C GLN A 30 5.98 15.97 -6.23
N ALA A 31 5.36 16.61 -7.24
CA ALA A 31 4.12 16.09 -7.83
C ALA A 31 4.35 14.77 -8.58
N LYS A 32 5.50 14.62 -9.24
CA LYS A 32 5.88 13.36 -9.90
C LYS A 32 6.11 12.24 -8.89
N LEU A 33 6.79 12.52 -7.78
CA LEU A 33 6.99 11.57 -6.70
C LEU A 33 5.67 11.19 -6.03
N ASP A 34 4.74 12.14 -5.82
CA ASP A 34 3.41 11.85 -5.26
C ASP A 34 2.59 10.93 -6.18
N LEU A 35 2.55 11.23 -7.49
CA LEU A 35 1.91 10.37 -8.50
C LEU A 35 2.52 8.97 -8.50
N LEU A 36 3.85 8.86 -8.57
CA LEU A 36 4.52 7.55 -8.54
C LEU A 36 4.29 6.81 -7.24
N GLY A 37 4.34 7.47 -6.09
CA GLY A 37 4.15 6.84 -4.78
C GLY A 37 2.76 6.25 -4.62
N VAL A 38 1.72 7.01 -4.99
CA VAL A 38 0.34 6.50 -4.99
C VAL A 38 0.22 5.29 -5.93
N LEU A 39 0.71 5.41 -7.16
CA LEU A 39 0.55 4.36 -8.17
C LEU A 39 1.41 3.12 -7.92
N ALA A 40 2.54 3.25 -7.21
CA ALA A 40 3.38 2.14 -6.79
C ALA A 40 2.63 1.16 -5.88
N SER A 41 1.75 1.68 -5.02
CA SER A 41 1.04 0.89 -4.01
C SER A 41 -0.41 0.58 -4.37
N TRP A 42 -1.13 1.56 -4.90
CA TRP A 42 -2.58 1.46 -5.15
C TRP A 42 -2.92 1.04 -6.58
N ARG A 43 -1.93 1.05 -7.48
CA ARG A 43 -2.01 0.63 -8.89
C ARG A 43 -2.96 1.44 -9.75
N THR A 44 -4.25 1.42 -9.46
CA THR A 44 -5.26 2.15 -10.21
C THR A 44 -6.10 2.97 -9.23
N VAL A 45 -6.12 4.28 -9.41
CA VAL A 45 -6.88 5.22 -8.56
C VAL A 45 -7.68 6.19 -9.41
N THR A 46 -8.78 6.70 -8.87
CA THR A 46 -9.47 7.85 -9.46
C THR A 46 -8.76 9.17 -9.11
N ALA A 47 -9.11 10.24 -9.81
CA ALA A 47 -8.63 11.58 -9.50
C ALA A 47 -8.99 12.02 -8.06
N GLU A 48 -10.17 11.64 -7.59
CA GLU A 48 -10.63 11.94 -6.22
C GLU A 48 -9.84 11.16 -5.19
N GLN A 49 -9.57 9.88 -5.45
CA GLN A 49 -8.77 9.04 -4.57
C GLN A 49 -7.32 9.53 -4.50
N PHE A 50 -6.74 9.95 -5.64
CA PHE A 50 -5.43 10.60 -5.65
C PHE A 50 -5.42 11.86 -4.78
N ALA A 51 -6.44 12.71 -4.89
CA ALA A 51 -6.55 13.91 -4.07
C ALA A 51 -6.68 13.55 -2.58
N ALA A 52 -7.51 12.57 -2.23
CA ALA A 52 -7.66 12.11 -0.85
C ALA A 52 -6.38 11.47 -0.29
N LEU A 53 -5.53 10.83 -1.11
CA LEU A 53 -4.26 10.26 -0.67
C LEU A 53 -3.16 11.32 -0.46
N THR A 54 -3.16 12.37 -1.30
CA THR A 54 -2.02 13.30 -1.42
C THR A 54 -2.29 14.71 -0.90
N ASP A 55 -3.55 15.09 -0.70
CA ASP A 55 -4.01 16.47 -0.50
C ASP A 55 -3.66 17.40 -1.68
N ARG A 56 -3.74 16.86 -2.91
CA ARG A 56 -3.46 17.60 -4.16
C ARG A 56 -4.49 17.30 -5.23
N HIS A 57 -4.91 18.31 -5.99
CA HIS A 57 -5.90 18.11 -7.05
C HIS A 57 -5.25 17.96 -8.42
N LEU A 58 -5.77 17.05 -9.26
CA LEU A 58 -5.29 16.91 -10.64
C LEU A 58 -5.55 18.16 -11.50
N SER A 59 -6.48 19.03 -11.08
CA SER A 59 -6.71 20.33 -11.70
C SER A 59 -5.63 21.37 -11.38
N ASP A 60 -4.79 21.13 -10.37
CA ASP A 60 -3.71 22.05 -10.02
C ASP A 60 -2.70 22.11 -11.16
N SER A 61 -2.35 23.34 -11.59
CA SER A 61 -1.53 23.53 -12.79
C SER A 61 -0.19 22.79 -12.75
N HIS A 62 0.41 22.66 -11.57
CA HIS A 62 1.68 21.95 -11.38
C HIS A 62 1.52 20.43 -11.45
N VAL A 63 0.44 19.87 -10.86
CA VAL A 63 0.11 18.44 -10.92
C VAL A 63 -0.30 18.06 -12.34
N SER A 64 -1.13 18.87 -12.99
CA SER A 64 -1.55 18.61 -14.38
C SER A 64 -0.38 18.63 -15.35
N ARG A 65 0.63 19.48 -15.14
CA ARG A 65 1.86 19.47 -15.95
C ARG A 65 2.68 18.20 -15.69
N ALA A 66 2.88 17.84 -14.41
CA ALA A 66 3.56 16.60 -14.04
C ALA A 66 2.88 15.35 -14.65
N LEU A 67 1.54 15.32 -14.62
CA LEU A 67 0.73 14.27 -15.25
C LEU A 67 1.00 14.17 -16.76
N GLY A 68 0.98 15.32 -17.46
CA GLY A 68 1.24 15.38 -18.90
C GLY A 68 2.65 14.89 -19.26
N ASP A 69 3.66 15.31 -18.49
CA ASP A 69 5.05 14.86 -18.66
C ASP A 69 5.18 13.35 -18.42
N MET A 70 4.59 12.84 -17.33
CA MET A 70 4.65 11.42 -16.98
C MET A 70 3.94 10.54 -18.00
N PHE A 71 2.83 11.01 -18.57
CA PHE A 71 2.13 10.31 -19.65
C PHE A 71 2.96 10.31 -20.95
N ALA A 72 3.63 11.41 -21.29
CA ALA A 72 4.49 11.50 -22.47
C ALA A 72 5.76 10.63 -22.36
N LEU A 73 6.21 10.34 -21.14
CA LEU A 73 7.37 9.50 -20.84
C LEU A 73 7.01 8.02 -20.60
N ASP A 74 5.77 7.60 -20.85
CA ASP A 74 5.28 6.24 -20.60
C ASP A 74 5.44 5.79 -19.14
N LEU A 75 5.37 6.72 -18.17
CA LEU A 75 5.41 6.38 -16.74
C LEU A 75 4.02 5.99 -16.22
N ILE A 76 2.97 6.59 -16.78
CA ILE A 76 1.58 6.38 -16.38
C ILE A 76 0.68 6.29 -17.60
N ASP A 77 -0.43 5.58 -17.46
CA ASP A 77 -1.56 5.67 -18.36
C ASP A 77 -2.71 6.40 -17.66
N THR A 78 -3.55 7.06 -18.46
CA THR A 78 -4.78 7.70 -17.97
C THR A 78 -5.98 7.22 -18.78
N GLY A 79 -7.07 6.96 -18.07
CA GLY A 79 -8.37 6.65 -18.66
C GLY A 79 -9.48 7.39 -17.93
N SER A 80 -10.73 7.03 -18.22
CA SER A 80 -11.90 7.51 -17.48
C SER A 80 -12.90 6.39 -17.24
N LEU A 81 -13.59 6.46 -16.10
CA LEU A 81 -14.82 5.70 -15.91
C LEU A 81 -15.87 6.26 -16.87
N TRP A 82 -16.46 5.38 -17.68
CA TRP A 82 -17.57 5.79 -18.54
C TRP A 82 -18.78 6.15 -17.68
N MET A 83 -19.11 7.43 -17.65
CA MET A 83 -20.30 7.95 -16.98
C MET A 83 -21.14 8.71 -18.02
N PRO A 84 -22.29 8.17 -18.44
CA PRO A 84 -23.18 8.84 -19.39
C PRO A 84 -23.56 10.24 -18.89
N GLY A 85 -23.37 11.26 -19.72
CA GLY A 85 -23.71 12.66 -19.40
C GLY A 85 -22.72 13.40 -18.50
N ALA A 86 -21.61 12.77 -18.08
CA ALA A 86 -20.57 13.46 -17.33
C ALA A 86 -19.82 14.45 -18.24
N SER A 87 -19.91 15.74 -17.91
CA SER A 87 -19.17 16.82 -18.56
C SER A 87 -18.49 17.70 -17.51
N GLY A 88 -17.50 18.50 -17.92
CA GLY A 88 -16.76 19.39 -17.02
C GLY A 88 -16.07 18.65 -15.87
N ASP A 89 -16.32 19.11 -14.63
CA ASP A 89 -15.72 18.57 -13.41
C ASP A 89 -16.03 17.10 -13.18
N ALA A 90 -17.22 16.63 -13.58
CA ALA A 90 -17.58 15.22 -13.46
C ALA A 90 -16.66 14.32 -14.32
N ALA A 91 -16.22 14.80 -15.48
CA ALA A 91 -15.28 14.08 -16.33
C ALA A 91 -13.85 14.08 -15.76
N VAL A 92 -13.45 15.14 -15.06
CA VAL A 92 -12.17 15.19 -14.34
C VAL A 92 -12.18 14.22 -13.15
N ARG A 93 -13.26 14.21 -12.37
CA ARG A 93 -13.45 13.29 -11.23
C ARG A 93 -13.44 11.82 -11.67
N ALA A 94 -14.01 11.53 -12.83
CA ALA A 94 -14.02 10.19 -13.42
C ALA A 94 -12.66 9.73 -13.97
N ARG A 95 -11.64 10.58 -13.99
CA ARG A 95 -10.32 10.21 -14.51
C ARG A 95 -9.69 9.14 -13.62
N MET A 96 -9.10 8.15 -14.28
CA MET A 96 -8.34 7.08 -13.65
C MET A 96 -6.88 7.20 -14.05
N LEU A 97 -6.00 6.86 -13.12
CA LEU A 97 -4.55 6.86 -13.26
C LEU A 97 -4.02 5.48 -12.93
N ARG A 98 -3.03 5.01 -13.69
CA ARG A 98 -2.30 3.76 -13.42
C ARG A 98 -0.85 3.83 -13.90
N PRO A 99 0.10 3.04 -13.36
CA PRO A 99 1.40 2.85 -13.97
C PRO A 99 1.24 2.31 -15.39
N SER A 100 2.01 2.85 -16.32
CA SER A 100 2.11 2.28 -17.66
C SER A 100 2.92 0.98 -17.62
N ALA A 101 2.64 0.05 -18.53
CA ALA A 101 3.35 -1.23 -18.64
C ALA A 101 4.72 -1.05 -19.33
N SER A 102 5.60 -0.24 -18.73
CA SER A 102 6.90 0.12 -19.28
C SER A 102 8.04 -0.04 -18.26
N HIS A 103 9.28 0.13 -18.73
CA HIS A 103 10.48 0.23 -17.89
C HIS A 103 10.91 1.67 -17.61
N ALA A 104 10.06 2.66 -17.95
CA ALA A 104 10.41 4.08 -17.84
C ALA A 104 10.74 4.50 -16.41
N PHE A 105 10.10 3.90 -15.40
CA PHE A 105 10.43 4.20 -14.00
C PHE A 105 11.90 3.87 -13.68
N ASP A 106 12.35 2.65 -14.00
CA ASP A 106 13.71 2.20 -13.71
C ASP A 106 14.76 2.92 -14.56
N GLN A 107 14.42 3.32 -15.79
CA GLN A 107 15.34 3.99 -16.71
C GLN A 107 15.43 5.51 -16.49
N LEU A 108 14.31 6.15 -16.18
CA LEU A 108 14.20 7.61 -16.16
C LEU A 108 14.12 8.17 -14.74
N MET A 109 13.31 7.57 -13.86
CA MET A 109 13.01 8.16 -12.56
C MET A 109 13.98 7.68 -11.48
N LYS A 110 14.14 6.36 -11.34
CA LYS A 110 14.96 5.73 -10.29
C LYS A 110 16.42 6.23 -10.26
N PRO A 111 17.13 6.44 -11.38
CA PRO A 111 18.51 6.91 -11.35
C PRO A 111 18.66 8.35 -10.82
N ARG A 112 17.58 9.14 -10.85
CA ARG A 112 17.54 10.54 -10.44
C ARG A 112 17.08 10.74 -8.99
N MET A 113 16.49 9.70 -8.38
CA MET A 113 16.02 9.75 -7.00
C MET A 113 17.17 9.62 -6.00
N THR A 114 17.12 10.42 -4.94
CA THR A 114 17.83 10.11 -3.69
C THR A 114 17.28 8.82 -3.08
N TYR A 115 18.03 8.21 -2.16
CA TYR A 115 17.57 6.99 -1.48
C TYR A 115 16.27 7.23 -0.69
N SER A 116 16.15 8.37 -0.01
CA SER A 116 14.94 8.76 0.73
C SER A 116 13.74 8.95 -0.19
N GLU A 117 13.93 9.53 -1.37
CA GLU A 117 12.84 9.69 -2.34
C GLU A 117 12.39 8.34 -2.89
N TRP A 118 13.35 7.47 -3.24
CA TRP A 118 13.04 6.11 -3.68
C TRP A 118 12.25 5.34 -2.61
N VAL A 119 12.69 5.37 -1.33
CA VAL A 119 11.95 4.76 -0.23
C VAL A 119 10.57 5.43 -0.05
N SER A 120 10.45 6.76 -0.16
CA SER A 120 9.16 7.44 -0.02
C SER A 120 8.14 7.02 -1.10
N VAL A 121 8.62 6.65 -2.29
CA VAL A 121 7.80 6.22 -3.43
C VAL A 121 7.49 4.72 -3.35
N THR A 122 8.49 3.89 -3.06
CA THR A 122 8.34 2.43 -3.20
C THR A 122 8.26 1.68 -1.87
N ALA A 123 8.46 2.36 -0.74
CA ALA A 123 8.66 1.77 0.58
C ALA A 123 9.78 0.72 0.64
N GLY A 124 10.78 0.84 -0.24
CA GLY A 124 11.87 -0.14 -0.34
C GLY A 124 11.57 -1.34 -1.24
N GLU A 125 10.37 -1.42 -1.83
CA GLU A 125 9.97 -2.50 -2.72
C GLU A 125 10.22 -2.19 -4.20
N LYS A 126 10.05 -3.19 -5.07
CA LYS A 126 10.10 -3.00 -6.52
C LYS A 126 8.90 -2.17 -6.99
N PHE A 127 9.14 -1.23 -7.89
CA PHE A 127 8.07 -0.55 -8.63
C PHE A 127 7.57 -1.50 -9.71
N LEU A 128 6.37 -2.04 -9.53
CA LEU A 128 5.80 -3.02 -10.44
C LEU A 128 4.86 -2.31 -11.42
N THR A 129 4.83 -2.78 -12.67
CA THR A 129 3.89 -2.32 -13.69
C THR A 129 3.00 -3.48 -14.13
N GLY A 130 1.76 -3.19 -14.52
CA GLY A 130 0.76 -4.21 -14.83
C GLY A 130 0.22 -4.96 -13.60
N GLY A 131 -0.71 -5.90 -13.84
CA GLY A 131 -1.36 -6.69 -12.80
C GLY A 131 -2.52 -5.99 -12.08
N GLN A 132 -3.46 -6.83 -11.61
CA GLN A 132 -4.73 -6.57 -10.92
C GLN A 132 -5.84 -5.77 -11.64
N TYR A 133 -7.07 -6.15 -11.29
CA TYR A 133 -8.32 -5.66 -11.86
C TYR A 133 -8.62 -4.25 -11.36
N ASP A 134 -8.75 -3.27 -12.25
CA ASP A 134 -8.93 -1.85 -11.89
C ASP A 134 -10.03 -1.62 -10.85
N ARG A 135 -11.10 -2.41 -10.92
CA ARG A 135 -12.19 -2.39 -9.93
C ARG A 135 -11.73 -2.76 -8.51
N HIS A 136 -10.89 -3.79 -8.34
CA HIS A 136 -10.41 -4.21 -7.02
C HIS A 136 -9.54 -3.11 -6.41
N ASN A 137 -8.67 -2.51 -7.21
CA ASN A 137 -7.78 -1.43 -6.79
C ASN A 137 -8.58 -0.21 -6.32
N VAL A 138 -9.58 0.21 -7.11
CA VAL A 138 -10.43 1.35 -6.78
C VAL A 138 -11.26 1.09 -5.52
N LEU A 139 -11.88 -0.09 -5.38
CA LEU A 139 -12.68 -0.41 -4.19
C LEU A 139 -11.84 -0.57 -2.93
N THR A 140 -10.65 -1.18 -3.05
CA THR A 140 -9.71 -1.30 -1.92
C THR A 140 -9.21 0.07 -1.49
N THR A 141 -8.85 0.93 -2.43
CA THR A 141 -8.45 2.32 -2.13
C THR A 141 -9.57 3.08 -1.43
N GLU A 142 -10.82 2.96 -1.92
CA GLU A 142 -11.98 3.58 -1.28
C GLU A 142 -12.19 3.12 0.15
N LEU A 143 -12.13 1.80 0.40
CA LEU A 143 -12.24 1.25 1.75
C LEU A 143 -11.15 1.84 2.67
N ILE A 144 -9.90 1.88 2.20
CA ILE A 144 -8.80 2.38 3.02
C ILE A 144 -8.89 3.88 3.28
N LEU A 145 -9.37 4.67 2.32
CA LEU A 145 -9.61 6.09 2.55
C LEU A 145 -10.68 6.33 3.63
N ARG A 146 -11.76 5.56 3.62
CA ARG A 146 -12.80 5.63 4.68
C ARG A 146 -12.27 5.16 6.02
N VAL A 147 -11.43 4.12 6.05
CA VAL A 147 -10.74 3.67 7.27
C VAL A 147 -9.85 4.79 7.82
N ALA A 148 -9.09 5.46 6.95
CA ALA A 148 -8.21 6.55 7.34
C ALA A 148 -8.96 7.79 7.85
N GLU A 149 -10.15 8.05 7.33
CA GLU A 149 -10.98 9.19 7.69
C GLU A 149 -11.80 8.96 8.96
N LEU A 150 -12.38 7.78 9.13
CA LEU A 150 -13.43 7.54 10.14
C LEU A 150 -12.97 6.70 11.34
N LEU A 151 -11.87 5.94 11.22
CA LEU A 151 -11.51 4.94 12.22
C LEU A 151 -10.21 5.28 12.96
N PRO A 152 -10.10 4.91 14.25
CA PRO A 152 -8.91 5.18 15.06
C PRO A 152 -7.77 4.18 14.78
N VAL A 153 -7.28 4.17 13.54
CA VAL A 153 -6.19 3.28 13.10
C VAL A 153 -4.83 3.97 13.18
N ALA A 154 -3.77 3.18 13.39
CA ALA A 154 -2.41 3.70 13.42
C ALA A 154 -1.95 4.09 12.02
N THR A 155 -2.15 3.23 11.03
CA THR A 155 -1.87 3.53 9.62
C THR A 155 -2.61 2.55 8.72
N ALA A 156 -2.65 2.83 7.42
CA ALA A 156 -3.07 1.88 6.40
C ALA A 156 -2.15 1.97 5.17
N LEU A 157 -1.93 0.84 4.52
CA LEU A 157 -0.96 0.67 3.43
C LEU A 157 -1.58 -0.19 2.32
N GLY A 158 -1.15 -0.02 1.08
CA GLY A 158 -1.65 -0.81 -0.05
C GLY A 158 -0.88 -2.11 -0.28
N GLU A 159 -1.17 -2.75 -1.43
CA GLU A 159 -0.76 -4.11 -1.80
C GLU A 159 0.73 -4.40 -1.56
N ARG A 160 1.60 -3.45 -1.88
CA ARG A 160 3.05 -3.64 -1.80
C ARG A 160 3.57 -3.79 -0.37
N GLN A 161 2.82 -3.29 0.61
CA GLN A 161 3.17 -3.37 2.03
C GLN A 161 2.38 -4.47 2.77
N SER A 162 1.48 -5.16 2.07
CA SER A 162 0.70 -6.30 2.58
C SER A 162 1.22 -7.65 2.06
N LEU A 163 2.50 -7.70 1.66
CA LEU A 163 3.17 -8.95 1.27
C LEU A 163 3.16 -9.96 2.42
N MET A 164 2.78 -11.20 2.11
CA MET A 164 2.67 -12.28 3.10
C MET A 164 3.99 -12.54 3.82
N ARG A 165 5.12 -12.46 3.10
CA ARG A 165 6.46 -12.58 3.72
C ARG A 165 6.70 -11.52 4.78
N ASP A 166 6.24 -10.29 4.56
CA ASP A 166 6.53 -9.17 5.44
C ASP A 166 5.56 -9.15 6.61
N ILE A 167 4.28 -9.40 6.34
CA ILE A 167 3.24 -9.48 7.37
C ILE A 167 3.55 -10.61 8.36
N ALA A 168 3.78 -11.82 7.87
CA ALA A 168 3.89 -13.00 8.72
C ALA A 168 5.31 -13.22 9.31
N TYR A 169 6.36 -12.64 8.71
CA TYR A 169 7.76 -12.93 9.08
C TYR A 169 8.61 -11.67 9.25
N THR A 170 8.95 -10.92 8.18
CA THR A 170 9.95 -9.84 8.20
C THR A 170 9.65 -8.79 9.28
N ALA A 171 8.39 -8.34 9.38
CA ALA A 171 7.99 -7.30 10.33
C ALA A 171 8.07 -7.75 11.80
N THR A 172 8.19 -9.06 12.04
CA THR A 172 8.33 -9.67 13.37
C THR A 172 9.78 -10.02 13.69
N GLY A 173 10.72 -9.76 12.77
CA GLY A 173 12.12 -10.13 12.90
C GLY A 173 12.39 -11.63 12.71
N ALA A 174 11.44 -12.39 12.16
CA ALA A 174 11.61 -13.82 11.96
C ALA A 174 12.05 -14.18 10.54
N ASP A 175 12.68 -15.34 10.41
CA ASP A 175 13.18 -15.85 9.14
C ASP A 175 12.04 -16.10 8.15
N VAL A 176 12.23 -15.59 6.94
CA VAL A 176 11.31 -15.82 5.83
C VAL A 176 11.59 -17.21 5.24
N PRO A 177 10.59 -18.10 5.14
CA PRO A 177 10.77 -19.39 4.50
C PRO A 177 11.28 -19.23 3.05
N PRO A 178 12.20 -20.08 2.55
CA PRO A 178 12.76 -19.94 1.20
C PRO A 178 11.70 -19.86 0.09
N ALA A 179 10.61 -20.62 0.23
CA ALA A 179 9.48 -20.61 -0.70
C ALA A 179 8.73 -19.25 -0.78
N LEU A 180 8.87 -18.40 0.24
CA LEU A 180 8.25 -17.08 0.33
C LEU A 180 9.22 -15.92 0.07
N ALA A 181 10.54 -16.15 0.09
CA ALA A 181 11.56 -15.10 -0.02
C ALA A 181 11.36 -14.20 -1.25
N ASN A 182 11.06 -14.80 -2.41
CA ASN A 182 10.81 -14.07 -3.66
C ASN A 182 9.32 -13.95 -4.02
N SER A 183 8.43 -14.42 -3.15
CA SER A 183 6.99 -14.42 -3.39
C SER A 183 6.43 -13.01 -3.46
N GLN A 184 5.53 -12.78 -4.42
CA GLN A 184 4.74 -11.55 -4.54
C GLN A 184 3.30 -11.75 -4.02
N LYS A 185 3.05 -12.80 -3.24
CA LYS A 185 1.75 -13.01 -2.61
C LYS A 185 1.53 -11.93 -1.55
N ALA A 186 0.51 -11.12 -1.75
CA ALA A 186 0.12 -10.03 -0.87
C ALA A 186 -1.40 -10.00 -0.67
N GLY A 187 -1.86 -9.38 0.42
CA GLY A 187 -3.21 -8.85 0.48
C GLY A 187 -3.34 -7.60 -0.40
N ASP A 188 -4.56 -7.14 -0.64
CA ASP A 188 -4.78 -5.94 -1.46
C ASP A 188 -4.46 -4.65 -0.68
N ALA A 189 -4.58 -4.71 0.65
CA ALA A 189 -4.15 -3.67 1.57
C ALA A 189 -3.89 -4.25 2.98
N VAL A 190 -3.35 -3.42 3.87
CA VAL A 190 -3.26 -3.72 5.30
C VAL A 190 -3.62 -2.50 6.13
N ILE A 191 -4.47 -2.72 7.14
CA ILE A 191 -4.82 -1.74 8.17
C ILE A 191 -4.02 -2.11 9.42
N VAL A 192 -3.41 -1.14 10.08
CA VAL A 192 -2.68 -1.34 11.33
C VAL A 192 -3.42 -0.65 12.46
N ARG A 193 -3.85 -1.41 13.47
CA ARG A 193 -4.48 -0.89 14.69
C ARG A 193 -3.47 -0.15 15.56
N GLY A 194 -3.99 0.68 16.48
CA GLY A 194 -3.19 1.42 17.48
C GLY A 194 -2.33 0.52 18.38
N ASP A 195 -2.67 -0.76 18.50
CA ASP A 195 -1.97 -1.77 19.29
C ASP A 195 -1.09 -2.72 18.45
N GLY A 196 -0.94 -2.44 17.15
CA GLY A 196 -0.07 -3.16 16.22
C GLY A 196 -0.67 -4.41 15.59
N VAL A 197 -1.94 -4.74 15.85
CA VAL A 197 -2.64 -5.77 15.06
C VAL A 197 -2.75 -5.31 13.60
N ARG A 198 -2.38 -6.20 12.68
CA ARG A 198 -2.40 -5.96 11.24
C ARG A 198 -3.54 -6.73 10.61
N ILE A 199 -4.50 -5.99 10.05
CA ILE A 199 -5.67 -6.51 9.38
C ILE A 199 -5.38 -6.47 7.89
N VAL A 200 -5.05 -7.63 7.31
CA VAL A 200 -4.85 -7.77 5.86
C VAL A 200 -6.22 -7.79 5.19
N VAL A 201 -6.39 -7.00 4.14
CA VAL A 201 -7.64 -6.91 3.38
C VAL A 201 -7.50 -7.68 2.07
N GLU A 202 -8.52 -8.47 1.76
CA GLU A 202 -8.67 -9.25 0.53
C GLU A 202 -10.00 -8.89 -0.15
N MET A 203 -9.96 -8.07 -1.20
CA MET A 203 -11.15 -7.67 -1.94
C MET A 203 -11.56 -8.78 -2.91
N THR A 204 -12.80 -9.25 -2.77
CA THR A 204 -13.30 -10.42 -3.49
C THR A 204 -14.57 -10.08 -4.27
N ALA A 205 -14.46 -10.04 -5.60
CA ALA A 205 -15.62 -9.92 -6.50
C ALA A 205 -16.03 -11.26 -7.15
N SER A 206 -15.26 -12.33 -6.94
CA SER A 206 -15.56 -13.70 -7.38
C SER A 206 -14.74 -14.73 -6.60
N TRP A 207 -15.23 -15.96 -6.50
CA TRP A 207 -14.52 -17.05 -5.81
C TRP A 207 -13.95 -18.08 -6.79
N SER A 208 -12.69 -17.90 -7.19
CA SER A 208 -11.99 -18.80 -8.11
C SER A 208 -11.06 -19.76 -7.36
N LYS A 209 -10.51 -20.77 -8.06
CA LYS A 209 -9.44 -21.63 -7.52
C LYS A 209 -8.23 -20.83 -7.02
N ALA A 210 -7.92 -19.70 -7.65
CA ALA A 210 -6.83 -18.82 -7.21
C ALA A 210 -7.17 -18.11 -5.88
N ALA A 211 -8.43 -17.72 -5.68
CA ALA A 211 -8.91 -17.15 -4.42
C ALA A 211 -8.90 -18.21 -3.29
N GLU A 212 -9.36 -19.42 -3.58
CA GLU A 212 -9.29 -20.55 -2.63
C GLU A 212 -7.86 -20.87 -2.22
N GLN A 213 -6.92 -20.89 -3.19
CA GLN A 213 -5.50 -21.07 -2.90
C GLN A 213 -4.94 -19.93 -2.05
N LYS A 214 -5.38 -18.69 -2.27
CA LYS A 214 -4.95 -17.52 -1.46
C LYS A 214 -5.42 -17.66 -0.01
N ALA A 215 -6.68 -18.05 0.19
CA ALA A 215 -7.22 -18.36 1.52
C ALA A 215 -6.43 -19.48 2.22
N PHE A 216 -6.09 -20.54 1.48
CA PHE A 216 -5.27 -21.63 2.01
C PHE A 216 -3.87 -21.15 2.47
N LEU A 217 -3.20 -20.35 1.64
CA LEU A 217 -1.86 -19.83 1.97
C LEU A 217 -1.89 -18.91 3.19
N TRP A 218 -2.94 -18.09 3.35
CA TRP A 218 -3.14 -17.31 4.57
C TRP A 218 -3.37 -18.19 5.80
N ALA A 219 -4.21 -19.22 5.67
CA ALA A 219 -4.44 -20.18 6.75
C ALA A 219 -3.15 -20.92 7.15
N GLU A 220 -2.32 -21.32 6.18
CA GLU A 220 -1.01 -21.93 6.43
C GLU A 220 -0.05 -20.97 7.12
N ALA A 221 0.01 -19.70 6.69
CA ALA A 221 0.81 -18.69 7.37
C ALA A 221 0.37 -18.49 8.83
N MET A 222 -0.95 -18.41 9.07
CA MET A 222 -1.54 -18.28 10.39
C MET A 222 -1.26 -19.50 11.28
N GLU A 223 -1.36 -20.71 10.75
CA GLU A 223 -1.03 -21.95 11.47
C GLU A 223 0.41 -21.93 11.97
N ARG A 224 1.35 -21.52 11.11
CA ARG A 224 2.78 -21.44 11.44
C ARG A 224 3.13 -20.27 12.35
N ARG A 225 2.35 -19.19 12.31
CA ARG A 225 2.68 -17.91 12.93
C ARG A 225 1.57 -17.51 13.90
N PRO A 226 1.78 -17.71 15.21
CA PRO A 226 0.80 -17.33 16.23
C PRO A 226 0.43 -15.87 16.22
N LEU A 227 -0.81 -15.54 16.61
CA LEU A 227 -1.23 -14.15 16.74
C LEU A 227 -0.35 -13.38 17.74
N ASP A 228 0.04 -14.01 18.84
CA ASP A 228 0.87 -13.39 19.88
C ASP A 228 2.26 -12.96 19.37
N ASP A 229 2.75 -13.64 18.33
CA ASP A 229 4.06 -13.37 17.71
C ASP A 229 3.90 -12.49 16.47
N ALA A 230 2.98 -12.86 15.57
CA ALA A 230 2.85 -12.26 14.26
C ALA A 230 1.73 -11.22 14.13
N GLY A 231 0.81 -11.12 15.09
CA GLY A 231 -0.11 -9.99 15.20
C GLY A 231 -0.89 -9.65 13.93
N PHE A 232 -1.35 -10.66 13.16
CA PHE A 232 -2.13 -10.40 11.95
C PHE A 232 -3.36 -11.29 11.81
N ILE A 233 -4.35 -10.74 11.11
CA ILE A 233 -5.59 -11.39 10.69
C ILE A 233 -5.86 -11.05 9.22
N VAL A 234 -6.78 -11.76 8.58
CA VAL A 234 -7.18 -11.48 7.19
C VAL A 234 -8.69 -11.34 7.11
N VAL A 235 -9.18 -10.25 6.52
CA VAL A 235 -10.59 -10.02 6.21
C VAL A 235 -10.82 -10.06 4.70
N PHE A 236 -11.72 -10.94 4.28
CA PHE A 236 -12.19 -11.05 2.91
C PHE A 236 -13.43 -10.18 2.76
N VAL A 237 -13.32 -9.11 1.97
CA VAL A 237 -14.42 -8.17 1.71
C VAL A 237 -15.10 -8.56 0.40
N VAL A 238 -16.34 -9.01 0.48
CA VAL A 238 -17.12 -9.46 -0.67
C VAL A 238 -17.78 -8.27 -1.34
N ALA A 239 -17.33 -7.92 -2.56
CA ALA A 239 -17.83 -6.78 -3.33
C ALA A 239 -18.34 -7.22 -4.71
N ASP A 240 -19.55 -7.81 -4.73
CA ASP A 240 -20.18 -8.33 -5.95
C ASP A 240 -20.49 -7.23 -6.99
N ARG A 241 -20.58 -7.63 -8.27
CA ARG A 241 -20.93 -6.76 -9.40
C ARG A 241 -22.23 -6.00 -9.13
N THR A 242 -22.25 -4.71 -9.47
CA THR A 242 -23.39 -3.81 -9.24
C THR A 242 -24.66 -4.29 -9.96
N ASN A 243 -24.51 -5.00 -11.08
CA ASN A 243 -25.61 -5.57 -11.88
C ASN A 243 -25.96 -7.03 -11.52
N ALA A 244 -25.29 -7.63 -10.54
CA ALA A 244 -25.65 -8.98 -10.09
C ALA A 244 -26.97 -8.92 -9.31
N GLY A 245 -27.95 -9.73 -9.70
CA GLY A 245 -29.21 -9.88 -8.95
C GLY A 245 -28.98 -10.46 -7.55
N ARG A 246 -29.96 -10.34 -6.64
CA ARG A 246 -29.84 -10.83 -5.24
C ARG A 246 -29.38 -12.29 -5.12
N GLY A 247 -29.77 -13.16 -6.06
CA GLY A 247 -29.38 -14.58 -6.06
C GLY A 247 -27.90 -14.83 -6.30
N SER A 248 -27.27 -14.09 -7.23
CA SER A 248 -25.83 -14.19 -7.52
C SER A 248 -24.97 -13.76 -6.32
N ARG A 249 -25.44 -12.77 -5.55
CA ARG A 249 -24.75 -12.23 -4.36
C ARG A 249 -24.69 -13.25 -3.23
N ARG A 250 -25.85 -13.83 -2.88
CA ARG A 250 -25.94 -14.88 -1.85
C ARG A 250 -25.10 -16.10 -2.21
N SER A 251 -24.97 -16.39 -3.52
CA SER A 251 -24.07 -17.47 -4.00
C SER A 251 -22.61 -17.15 -3.71
N LEU A 252 -22.15 -15.92 -4.01
CA LEU A 252 -20.75 -15.53 -3.80
C LEU A 252 -20.36 -15.54 -2.32
N ASP A 253 -21.15 -14.89 -1.44
CA ASP A 253 -20.88 -14.88 0.00
C ASP A 253 -20.81 -16.31 0.57
N ALA A 254 -21.77 -17.17 0.20
CA ALA A 254 -21.77 -18.57 0.60
C ALA A 254 -20.54 -19.35 0.08
N GLU A 255 -20.09 -19.09 -1.16
CA GLU A 255 -18.89 -19.70 -1.75
C GLU A 255 -17.62 -19.26 -1.00
N VAL A 256 -17.48 -17.96 -0.72
CA VAL A 256 -16.36 -17.42 0.07
C VAL A 256 -16.34 -18.10 1.44
N ARG A 257 -17.45 -18.06 2.18
CA ARG A 257 -17.55 -18.69 3.51
C ARG A 257 -17.23 -20.18 3.48
N LYS A 258 -17.72 -20.91 2.48
CA LYS A 258 -17.41 -22.34 2.31
C LYS A 258 -15.91 -22.54 2.09
N GLY A 259 -15.28 -21.72 1.24
CA GLY A 259 -13.84 -21.78 0.98
C GLY A 259 -12.99 -21.45 2.20
N ILE A 260 -13.36 -20.40 2.96
CA ILE A 260 -12.68 -20.02 4.21
C ILE A 260 -12.85 -21.12 5.28
N SER A 261 -14.07 -21.66 5.43
CA SER A 261 -14.32 -22.78 6.34
C SER A 261 -13.48 -24.00 5.97
N ARG A 262 -13.31 -24.28 4.67
CA ARG A 262 -12.46 -25.38 4.20
C ARG A 262 -10.98 -25.13 4.50
N ALA A 263 -10.47 -23.93 4.21
CA ALA A 263 -9.08 -23.57 4.47
C ALA A 263 -8.74 -23.68 5.96
N THR A 264 -9.59 -23.13 6.83
CA THR A 264 -9.41 -23.18 8.29
C THR A 264 -9.58 -24.58 8.86
N ARG A 265 -10.39 -25.46 8.25
CA ARG A 265 -10.45 -26.89 8.64
C ARG A 265 -9.21 -27.67 8.21
N PHE A 266 -8.64 -27.35 7.05
CA PHE A 266 -7.43 -28.02 6.55
C PHE A 266 -6.17 -27.55 7.29
N ARG A 267 -6.16 -26.29 7.72
CA ARG A 267 -5.09 -25.65 8.50
C ARG A 267 -5.67 -25.13 9.82
N PRO A 268 -6.04 -25.99 10.79
CA PRO A 268 -6.77 -25.58 11.98
C PRO A 268 -5.97 -24.70 12.94
N GLY A 269 -4.63 -24.81 12.93
CA GLY A 269 -3.80 -24.25 13.98
C GLY A 269 -3.97 -24.98 15.32
N SER A 270 -3.41 -24.43 16.39
CA SER A 270 -3.53 -25.00 17.73
C SER A 270 -4.77 -24.47 18.47
N ILE A 271 -5.12 -25.09 19.59
CA ILE A 271 -6.27 -24.66 20.40
C ILE A 271 -6.18 -23.20 20.87
N HIS A 272 -4.97 -22.71 21.12
CA HIS A 272 -4.68 -21.34 21.54
C HIS A 272 -4.38 -20.41 20.35
N ASN A 273 -4.28 -20.93 19.13
CA ASN A 273 -3.91 -20.19 17.93
C ASN A 273 -4.72 -20.66 16.71
N ARG A 274 -6.05 -20.73 16.86
CA ARG A 274 -6.93 -21.20 15.79
C ARG A 274 -6.86 -20.27 14.58
N THR A 275 -6.76 -20.83 13.39
CA THR A 275 -6.81 -20.04 12.14
C THR A 275 -8.22 -19.50 11.89
N ALA A 276 -9.25 -20.27 12.28
CA ALA A 276 -10.65 -19.86 12.25
C ALA A 276 -10.91 -18.53 12.99
N GLY A 277 -10.17 -18.27 14.08
CA GLY A 277 -10.27 -17.01 14.83
C GLY A 277 -9.74 -15.78 14.11
N ARG A 278 -9.07 -15.95 12.94
CA ARG A 278 -8.25 -14.94 12.27
C ARG A 278 -8.53 -14.78 10.78
N MET A 279 -9.43 -15.58 10.23
CA MET A 279 -9.93 -15.45 8.85
C MET A 279 -11.37 -15.00 8.89
N LEU A 280 -11.63 -13.81 8.35
CA LEU A 280 -12.92 -13.13 8.47
C LEU A 280 -13.52 -12.83 7.11
N VAL A 281 -14.84 -12.65 7.06
CA VAL A 281 -15.61 -12.35 5.85
C VAL A 281 -16.64 -11.27 6.18
N VAL A 282 -16.85 -10.35 5.24
CA VAL A 282 -17.89 -9.32 5.33
C VAL A 282 -18.40 -8.98 3.92
N ASP A 283 -19.70 -8.70 3.75
CA ASP A 283 -20.20 -8.10 2.50
C ASP A 283 -19.93 -6.60 2.54
N TRP A 284 -19.43 -6.04 1.43
CA TRP A 284 -19.20 -4.60 1.28
C TRP A 284 -20.41 -3.76 1.73
N ARG A 285 -21.63 -4.24 1.49
CA ARG A 285 -22.87 -3.53 1.82
C ARG A 285 -23.20 -3.54 3.31
N ASP A 286 -22.62 -4.46 4.08
CA ASP A 286 -22.78 -4.44 5.53
C ASP A 286 -22.06 -3.22 6.12
N TRP A 287 -20.98 -2.77 5.49
CA TRP A 287 -20.29 -1.51 5.82
C TRP A 287 -20.84 -0.29 5.07
N PHE A 288 -21.23 -0.47 3.80
CA PHE A 288 -21.60 0.62 2.90
C PHE A 288 -22.90 0.27 2.15
N PRO A 289 -24.06 0.41 2.80
CA PRO A 289 -25.33 -0.10 2.29
C PRO A 289 -25.80 0.62 1.04
N ALA A 290 -25.51 1.92 0.92
CA ALA A 290 -25.82 2.73 -0.24
C ALA A 290 -24.74 3.77 -0.54
N ARG A 291 -24.92 4.48 -1.67
CA ARG A 291 -24.04 5.58 -2.05
C ARG A 291 -24.15 6.69 -1.01
N HIS A 292 -23.01 7.20 -0.55
CA HIS A 292 -22.91 8.23 0.50
C HIS A 292 -23.40 7.79 1.89
N GLU A 293 -23.57 6.48 2.12
CA GLU A 293 -23.91 5.93 3.43
C GLU A 293 -22.77 5.06 3.97
N VAL A 294 -22.63 5.09 5.29
CA VAL A 294 -21.73 4.26 6.11
C VAL A 294 -22.57 3.71 7.25
N SER A 295 -22.49 2.40 7.49
CA SER A 295 -23.19 1.76 8.61
C SER A 295 -22.39 1.86 9.91
N ASP A 296 -23.06 1.69 11.04
CA ASP A 296 -22.41 1.60 12.35
C ASP A 296 -21.44 0.39 12.43
N GLU A 297 -21.72 -0.68 11.69
CA GLU A 297 -20.86 -1.86 11.60
C GLU A 297 -19.46 -1.52 11.05
N PHE A 298 -19.37 -0.53 10.16
CA PHE A 298 -18.08 -0.08 9.65
C PHE A 298 -17.22 0.58 10.74
N LEU A 299 -17.84 1.29 11.70
CA LEU A 299 -17.13 1.97 12.79
C LEU A 299 -16.36 1.01 13.70
N PHE A 300 -16.74 -0.27 13.68
CA PHE A 300 -16.09 -1.35 14.42
C PHE A 300 -15.37 -2.35 13.51
N LEU A 301 -15.39 -2.11 12.19
CA LEU A 301 -15.02 -3.06 11.15
C LEU A 301 -15.63 -4.44 11.42
N SER A 302 -16.91 -4.50 11.81
CA SER A 302 -17.59 -5.74 12.13
C SER A 302 -17.52 -6.69 10.94
N ALA A 303 -17.15 -7.94 11.20
CA ALA A 303 -17.05 -9.00 10.21
C ALA A 303 -17.37 -10.34 10.86
N GLN A 304 -17.54 -11.37 10.05
CA GLN A 304 -17.85 -12.70 10.54
C GLN A 304 -16.66 -13.64 10.44
N ARG A 305 -16.47 -14.50 11.44
CA ARG A 305 -15.44 -15.56 11.42
C ARG A 305 -16.03 -16.94 11.69
N PRO A 306 -15.40 -18.02 11.21
CA PRO A 306 -15.84 -19.37 11.58
C PRO A 306 -15.64 -19.66 13.08
N THR A 307 -16.59 -20.34 13.71
CA THR A 307 -16.50 -20.77 15.12
C THR A 307 -15.59 -22.01 15.32
N GLY A 308 -15.14 -22.63 14.22
CA GLY A 308 -14.23 -23.78 14.22
C GLY A 308 -14.93 -25.11 13.90
N PRO A 309 -14.47 -26.25 14.49
CA PRO A 309 -14.92 -27.58 14.09
C PRO A 309 -16.42 -27.85 14.24
N ALA A 310 -17.07 -27.21 15.24
CA ALA A 310 -18.51 -27.32 15.47
C ALA A 310 -19.35 -26.70 14.33
N GLY A 311 -18.73 -25.90 13.46
CA GLY A 311 -19.41 -25.20 12.38
C GLY A 311 -20.19 -23.97 12.86
N GLY A 312 -20.49 -23.09 11.91
CA GLY A 312 -21.13 -21.80 12.18
C GLY A 312 -20.19 -20.62 11.97
N TRP A 313 -20.79 -19.44 12.09
CA TRP A 313 -20.14 -18.14 11.93
C TRP A 313 -20.60 -17.23 13.06
N GLU A 314 -19.70 -16.40 13.56
CA GLU A 314 -19.99 -15.42 14.60
C GLU A 314 -19.52 -14.04 14.15
N ASP A 315 -20.26 -13.01 14.54
CA ASP A 315 -19.87 -11.61 14.38
C ASP A 315 -18.75 -11.25 15.35
N VAL A 316 -17.83 -10.43 14.88
CA VAL A 316 -16.70 -9.93 15.67
C VAL A 316 -16.30 -8.54 15.20
N SER A 317 -16.03 -7.66 16.15
CA SER A 317 -15.38 -6.38 15.85
C SER A 317 -13.88 -6.59 15.66
N LEU A 318 -13.34 -6.11 14.55
CA LEU A 318 -11.91 -6.18 14.29
C LEU A 318 -11.10 -5.15 15.10
N LEU A 319 -11.76 -4.08 15.54
CA LEU A 319 -11.14 -3.01 16.33
C LEU A 319 -11.19 -3.26 17.84
N ASP A 320 -12.04 -4.17 18.30
CA ASP A 320 -12.11 -4.58 19.71
C ASP A 320 -10.92 -5.46 20.11
N GLY A 321 -10.09 -4.94 21.02
CA GLY A 321 -8.93 -5.64 21.59
C GLY A 321 -9.30 -6.84 22.47
N SER A 322 -10.53 -6.92 22.97
CA SER A 322 -11.02 -8.07 23.74
C SER A 322 -11.29 -9.28 22.84
N ALA A 323 -11.83 -9.03 21.65
CA ALA A 323 -12.16 -10.04 20.66
C ALA A 323 -10.96 -10.46 19.80
N ILE A 324 -10.06 -9.51 19.50
CA ILE A 324 -8.79 -9.74 18.79
C ILE A 324 -7.67 -9.10 19.60
N ARG A 325 -7.00 -9.94 20.40
CA ARG A 325 -5.95 -9.49 21.30
C ARG A 325 -4.71 -9.01 20.55
N PRO A 326 -4.03 -7.97 21.05
CA PRO A 326 -2.77 -7.51 20.48
C PRO A 326 -1.66 -8.55 20.62
N PRO A 327 -0.66 -8.52 19.72
CA PRO A 327 0.52 -9.37 19.86
C PRO A 327 1.29 -9.04 21.15
N GLN A 328 1.68 -10.07 21.90
CA GLN A 328 2.37 -9.91 23.18
C GLN A 328 3.90 -9.89 23.04
N ARG A 329 4.44 -10.47 21.96
CA ARG A 329 5.88 -10.70 21.78
C ARG A 329 6.50 -9.84 20.67
N MET A 330 5.72 -8.93 20.10
CA MET A 330 6.22 -8.04 19.06
C MET A 330 7.02 -6.89 19.67
N TYR A 331 8.27 -6.73 19.24
CA TYR A 331 9.22 -5.77 19.84
C TYR A 331 8.79 -4.29 19.71
N ALA A 332 8.13 -3.93 18.61
CA ALA A 332 7.71 -2.55 18.35
C ALA A 332 6.43 -2.48 17.48
N PRO A 333 5.26 -2.88 18.02
CA PRO A 333 4.02 -3.07 17.27
C PRO A 333 3.54 -1.82 16.51
N THR A 334 3.83 -0.63 17.02
CA THR A 334 3.38 0.65 16.46
C THR A 334 4.43 1.36 15.61
N ALA A 335 5.67 0.85 15.52
CA ALA A 335 6.75 1.51 14.79
C ALA A 335 6.42 1.71 13.31
N VAL A 336 5.65 0.80 12.71
CA VAL A 336 5.18 0.91 11.33
C VAL A 336 4.45 2.22 11.07
N ALA A 337 3.68 2.75 12.03
CA ALA A 337 2.92 3.98 11.88
C ALA A 337 3.83 5.22 11.75
N HIS A 338 4.98 5.21 12.43
CA HIS A 338 5.98 6.27 12.35
C HIS A 338 6.78 6.23 11.04
N TYR A 339 7.18 5.04 10.60
CA TYR A 339 7.91 4.89 9.33
C TYR A 339 7.00 5.12 8.12
N ALA A 340 5.74 4.66 8.19
CA ALA A 340 4.75 4.85 7.15
C ALA A 340 4.45 6.33 6.88
N ALA A 341 4.54 7.21 7.88
CA ALA A 341 4.27 8.64 7.72
C ALA A 341 5.16 9.31 6.64
N GLY A 342 6.33 8.75 6.35
CA GLY A 342 7.24 9.24 5.31
C GLY A 342 6.96 8.72 3.91
N LEU A 343 6.00 7.81 3.74
CA LEU A 343 5.67 7.18 2.47
C LEU A 343 4.54 7.94 1.77
N ARG A 344 4.74 8.29 0.50
CA ARG A 344 3.76 9.06 -0.30
C ARG A 344 2.48 8.28 -0.62
N LEU A 345 2.55 6.96 -0.52
CA LEU A 345 1.41 6.06 -0.69
C LEU A 345 0.41 6.09 0.47
N VAL A 346 0.79 6.62 1.63
CA VAL A 346 -0.07 6.61 2.83
C VAL A 346 -1.09 7.76 2.76
N PRO A 347 -2.39 7.50 3.07
CA PRO A 347 -3.40 8.54 3.14
C PRO A 347 -2.93 9.75 3.94
N HIS A 348 -3.08 10.96 3.39
CA HIS A 348 -2.46 12.17 3.95
C HIS A 348 -2.89 12.42 5.41
N GLN A 349 -4.13 12.07 5.78
CA GLN A 349 -4.66 12.20 7.13
C GLN A 349 -3.85 11.39 8.14
N LEU A 350 -3.36 10.19 7.75
CA LEU A 350 -2.57 9.30 8.58
C LEU A 350 -1.09 9.70 8.65
N ARG A 351 -0.64 10.59 7.75
CA ARG A 351 0.70 11.21 7.77
C ARG A 351 0.73 12.47 8.63
N ARG A 352 -0.38 13.21 8.69
CA ARG A 352 -0.47 14.53 9.33
C ARG A 352 -0.10 14.45 10.82
N GLY A 353 0.68 15.43 11.28
CA GLY A 353 1.10 15.52 12.69
C GLY A 353 2.19 14.52 13.10
N ARG A 354 2.71 13.72 12.17
CA ARG A 354 3.84 12.81 12.41
C ARG A 354 5.08 13.31 11.71
N GLN A 355 6.20 13.31 12.42
CA GLN A 355 7.51 13.49 11.80
C GLN A 355 8.06 12.12 11.38
N PRO A 356 8.23 11.87 10.07
CA PRO A 356 8.88 10.65 9.62
C PRO A 356 10.31 10.61 10.15
N ARG A 357 10.76 9.44 10.60
CA ARG A 357 12.15 9.26 11.00
C ARG A 357 13.06 9.44 9.80
N ASN A 358 14.16 10.15 9.99
CA ASN A 358 15.18 10.26 8.96
C ASN A 358 15.85 8.90 8.77
N LEU A 359 15.95 8.45 7.51
CA LEU A 359 16.54 7.14 7.18
C LEU A 359 18.03 7.08 7.52
N SER A 360 18.72 8.23 7.48
CA SER A 360 20.11 8.32 7.95
C SER A 360 20.22 7.92 9.42
N ASP A 361 19.30 8.40 10.26
CA ASP A 361 19.34 8.16 11.71
C ASP A 361 19.12 6.69 12.02
N ILE A 362 18.22 6.02 11.29
CA ILE A 362 18.00 4.58 11.39
C ILE A 362 19.28 3.82 11.06
N THR A 363 19.95 4.23 9.99
CA THR A 363 21.19 3.59 9.53
C THR A 363 22.31 3.79 10.54
N LEU A 364 22.50 5.02 11.01
CA LEU A 364 23.47 5.39 12.03
C LEU A 364 23.26 4.62 13.34
N GLN A 365 22.01 4.56 13.82
CA GLN A 365 21.65 3.80 15.03
C GLN A 365 21.95 2.31 14.89
N ARG A 366 21.73 1.70 13.72
CA ARG A 366 22.10 0.30 13.45
C ARG A 366 23.60 0.06 13.55
N PHE A 367 24.42 1.05 13.22
CA PHE A 367 25.88 1.00 13.36
C PHE A 367 26.37 1.53 14.72
N GLY A 368 25.47 1.77 15.68
CA GLY A 368 25.82 2.18 17.05
C GLY A 368 26.06 3.69 17.22
N PHE A 369 25.82 4.51 16.19
CA PHE A 369 25.93 5.96 16.30
C PHE A 369 24.65 6.55 16.91
N LYS A 370 24.80 7.29 18.02
CA LYS A 370 23.68 7.96 18.70
C LYS A 370 23.29 9.28 18.04
N GLU A 371 24.25 9.93 17.38
CA GLU A 371 24.09 11.17 16.64
C GLU A 371 24.87 11.07 15.33
N PRO A 372 24.49 11.83 14.28
CA PRO A 372 25.31 11.94 13.08
C PRO A 372 26.74 12.33 13.44
N PRO A 373 27.76 11.57 12.99
CA PRO A 373 29.13 11.97 13.21
C PRO A 373 29.35 13.32 12.53
N HIS A 374 29.71 14.32 13.33
CA HIS A 374 30.05 15.65 12.86
C HIS A 374 31.57 15.76 12.75
N LEU A 375 32.03 16.52 11.77
CA LEU A 375 33.43 16.90 11.70
C LEU A 375 33.73 17.76 12.93
N ILE A 376 34.70 17.33 13.74
CA ILE A 376 35.19 18.15 14.85
C ILE A 376 35.87 19.35 14.19
N LEU A 377 35.37 20.58 14.40
CA LEU A 377 36.04 21.78 13.94
C LEU A 377 37.10 22.21 14.95
N ASP A 378 38.23 22.72 14.49
CA ASP A 378 39.22 23.37 15.33
C ASP A 378 38.61 24.67 15.89
N PRO A 379 38.52 24.83 17.23
CA PRO A 379 37.90 26.01 17.82
C PRO A 379 38.58 27.34 17.47
N ALA A 380 39.87 27.32 17.10
CA ALA A 380 40.64 28.52 16.80
C ALA A 380 40.56 28.95 15.33
N SER A 381 40.41 28.00 14.40
CA SER A 381 40.41 28.29 12.96
C SER A 381 39.07 28.03 12.26
N GLY A 382 38.14 27.33 12.92
CA GLY A 382 36.88 26.88 12.32
C GLY A 382 37.04 25.80 11.24
N ALA A 383 38.27 25.33 10.98
CA ALA A 383 38.55 24.30 9.99
C ALA A 383 38.28 22.90 10.56
N PRO A 384 37.82 21.92 9.75
CA PRO A 384 37.70 20.53 10.19
C PRO A 384 39.04 19.99 10.71
N ARG A 385 39.08 19.51 11.95
CA ARG A 385 40.24 18.80 12.55
C ARG A 385 40.46 17.44 11.91
N ASP A 386 39.38 16.80 11.49
CA ASP A 386 39.44 15.54 10.77
C ASP A 386 39.36 15.82 9.27
N ASN A 387 40.39 15.40 8.52
CA ASN A 387 40.34 15.34 7.06
C ASN A 387 39.22 14.37 6.65
N ALA A 388 38.03 14.92 6.34
CA ALA A 388 36.87 14.17 5.87
C ALA A 388 37.17 13.33 4.60
N ASP A 389 38.23 13.70 3.88
CA ASP A 389 38.87 13.03 2.76
C ASP A 389 39.62 11.73 3.13
N ARG A 390 39.74 11.39 4.42
CA ARG A 390 40.39 10.17 4.94
C ARG A 390 39.44 9.24 5.70
N GLY A 391 38.21 9.07 5.24
CA GLY A 391 37.38 7.95 5.72
C GLY A 391 38.06 6.62 5.37
N TYR A 392 38.72 5.92 6.30
CA TYR A 392 39.34 4.63 6.01
C TYR A 392 38.26 3.54 5.93
N GLY A 393 37.93 3.08 4.73
CA GLY A 393 37.22 1.83 4.53
C GLY A 393 38.17 0.64 4.73
N ALA A 394 37.62 -0.58 4.85
CA ALA A 394 38.41 -1.81 5.00
C ALA A 394 39.44 -2.06 3.88
N THR A 395 39.37 -1.27 2.79
CA THR A 395 40.22 -1.37 1.60
C THR A 395 40.83 -0.03 1.15
N ALA A 396 41.01 0.94 2.06
CA ALA A 396 41.59 2.30 1.89
C ALA A 396 40.57 3.46 1.84
N ALA A 397 41.06 4.67 1.53
CA ALA A 397 40.32 5.93 1.65
C ALA A 397 39.02 5.92 0.83
N THR A 398 37.91 6.15 1.53
CA THR A 398 36.56 6.16 1.01
C THR A 398 36.37 7.49 0.30
N LYS A 399 36.32 7.46 -1.03
CA LYS A 399 35.93 8.65 -1.81
C LYS A 399 34.45 8.92 -1.57
N VAL A 400 34.10 10.18 -1.34
CA VAL A 400 32.70 10.62 -1.32
C VAL A 400 32.08 10.31 -2.70
N PRO A 401 30.89 9.70 -2.78
CA PRO A 401 30.23 9.45 -4.05
C PRO A 401 30.12 10.75 -4.86
N GLU A 402 30.43 10.74 -6.16
CA GLU A 402 30.49 11.94 -7.01
C GLU A 402 29.24 12.83 -6.90
N ARG A 403 28.06 12.24 -6.71
CA ARG A 403 26.80 12.98 -6.54
C ARG A 403 26.66 13.79 -5.24
N LEU A 404 27.61 13.68 -4.32
CA LEU A 404 27.63 14.39 -3.03
C LEU A 404 28.80 15.39 -2.96
N VAL A 405 29.52 15.60 -4.06
CA VAL A 405 30.57 16.62 -4.17
C VAL A 405 29.93 17.86 -4.81
N PHE A 406 29.85 18.95 -4.06
CA PHE A 406 29.28 20.25 -4.49
C PHE A 406 30.32 21.14 -5.15
#